data_AF-A0A7V7NX10-F1
#
_entry.id   AF-A0A7V7NX10-F1
#
_cell.length_a   1.000
_cell.length_b   1.000
_cell.length_c   1.000
_cell.angle_alpha   90.00
_cell.angle_beta   90.00
_cell.angle_gamma   90.00
#
_symmetry.space_group_name_H-M   'P 1'
#
loop_
_entity.id
_entity.type
_entity.pdbx_description
1 polymer ?
#
loop_
_entity_poly.entity_id
_entity_poly.type
_entity_poly.pdbx_seq_one_letter_code
_entity_poly.pdbx_strand_id
1 'polypeptide(L)'
;MIYLVNEYGHYFEISAKAWEVFDSYYLQRAGCDIYTSKSSMYEAYMKSTGLKLDEIEGNEIKIDVNEKNELIESSHSKTTIIEDEEYDDWLAAYQL
;
A
#
# COMPACT_ATOMS: atom_id res chain seq x y z
N MET A 1 1.18 -1.09 11.94
CA MET A 1 0.88 -1.18 10.50
C MET A 1 0.03 0.00 10.12
N ILE A 2 0.25 0.54 8.93
CA ILE A 2 -0.57 1.58 8.32
C ILE A 2 -1.11 1.01 7.02
N TYR A 3 -2.36 1.31 6.73
CA TYR A 3 -3.11 0.71 5.66
C TYR A 3 -3.51 1.79 4.66
N LEU A 4 -3.20 1.60 3.38
CA LEU A 4 -3.55 2.53 2.32
C LEU A 4 -4.48 1.88 1.32
N VAL A 5 -5.40 2.66 0.76
CA VAL A 5 -6.19 2.29 -0.41
C VAL A 5 -6.07 3.40 -1.43
N ASN A 6 -5.58 3.10 -2.64
CA ASN A 6 -5.54 4.09 -3.72
C ASN A 6 -6.91 4.24 -4.41
N GLU A 7 -7.06 5.24 -5.27
CA GLU A 7 -8.32 5.51 -5.98
C GLU A 7 -8.79 4.36 -6.91
N TYR A 8 -7.89 3.46 -7.30
CA TYR A 8 -8.16 2.29 -8.15
C TYR A 8 -8.51 1.04 -7.34
N GLY A 9 -8.42 1.12 -6.02
CA GLY A 9 -8.77 0.02 -5.11
C GLY A 9 -7.64 -0.92 -4.74
N HIS A 10 -6.40 -0.59 -5.07
CA HIS A 10 -5.26 -1.34 -4.56
C HIS A 10 -5.02 -1.01 -3.10
N TYR A 11 -4.90 -2.07 -2.30
CA TYR A 11 -4.65 -1.98 -0.88
C TYR A 11 -3.20 -2.32 -0.55
N PHE A 12 -2.59 -1.48 0.29
CA PHE A 12 -1.22 -1.62 0.75
C PHE A 12 -1.17 -1.74 2.28
N GLU A 13 -0.41 -2.73 2.77
CA GLU A 13 -0.06 -2.89 4.18
C GLU A 13 1.37 -2.43 4.41
N ILE A 14 1.53 -1.31 5.11
CA ILE A 14 2.82 -0.65 5.29
C ILE A 14 3.31 -0.86 6.72
N SER A 15 4.55 -1.35 6.85
CA SER A 15 5.21 -1.49 8.13
C SER A 15 5.50 -0.13 8.78
N ALA A 16 5.58 -0.08 10.11
CA ALA A 16 5.90 1.16 10.80
C ALA A 16 7.29 1.70 10.39
N LYS A 17 8.23 0.81 10.08
CA LYS A 17 9.56 1.18 9.60
C LYS A 17 9.52 1.72 8.18
N ALA A 18 8.79 1.06 7.28
CA ALA A 18 8.60 1.56 5.92
C ALA A 18 7.93 2.93 5.91
N TRP A 19 6.96 3.15 6.80
CA TRP A 19 6.33 4.45 6.96
C TRP A 19 7.29 5.58 7.33
N GLU A 20 8.31 5.30 8.13
CA GLU A 20 9.34 6.28 8.50
C GLU A 20 10.32 6.59 7.36
N VAL A 21 10.42 5.68 6.38
CA VAL A 21 11.26 5.85 5.18
C VAL A 21 10.53 6.61 4.09
N PHE A 22 9.21 6.40 3.94
CA PHE A 22 8.39 7.23 3.05
C PHE A 22 8.52 8.70 3.44
N ASP A 23 9.08 9.54 2.55
CA ASP A 23 9.13 10.98 2.82
C ASP A 23 7.72 11.54 2.98
N SER A 24 7.59 12.41 3.98
CA SER A 24 6.42 13.14 4.47
C SER A 24 5.54 13.80 3.40
N TYR A 25 6.04 13.94 2.17
CA TYR A 25 5.33 14.54 1.03
C TYR A 25 4.56 13.53 0.15
N TYR A 26 4.89 12.24 0.23
CA TYR A 26 4.49 11.26 -0.78
C TYR A 26 3.03 10.83 -0.64
N LEU A 27 2.60 10.53 0.59
CA LEU A 27 1.26 10.00 0.85
C LEU A 27 0.16 11.06 0.84
N GLN A 28 0.54 12.33 1.01
CA GLN A 28 -0.39 13.45 0.80
C GLN A 28 -0.70 13.71 -0.68
N ARG A 29 0.15 13.24 -1.61
CA ARG A 29 -0.05 13.37 -3.06
C ARG A 29 -0.63 12.13 -3.73
N ALA A 30 -0.45 10.97 -3.11
CA ALA A 30 -0.82 9.67 -3.66
C ALA A 30 -2.32 9.44 -3.94
N GLY A 31 -3.22 10.37 -3.53
CA GLY A 31 -4.66 10.17 -3.68
C GLY A 31 -5.19 8.96 -2.89
N CYS A 32 -4.41 8.48 -1.92
CA CYS A 32 -4.75 7.32 -1.11
C CYS A 32 -5.48 7.72 0.16
N ASP A 33 -6.50 6.94 0.53
CA ASP A 33 -7.07 6.99 1.86
C ASP A 33 -6.18 6.22 2.85
N ILE A 34 -5.95 6.83 4.01
CA ILE A 34 -5.05 6.31 5.06
C ILE A 34 -5.89 5.78 6.23
N TYR A 35 -5.60 4.55 6.66
CA TYR A 35 -6.26 3.88 7.77
C TYR A 35 -5.26 3.34 8.79
N THR A 36 -5.63 3.40 10.06
CA THR A 36 -4.83 2.87 11.18
C THR A 36 -5.27 1.47 11.61
N SER A 37 -6.34 0.93 11.04
CA SER A 37 -6.82 -0.43 11.29
C SER A 37 -7.23 -1.13 9.99
N LYS A 38 -6.99 -2.45 9.93
CA LYS A 38 -7.35 -3.28 8.77
C LYS A 38 -8.86 -3.33 8.57
N SER A 39 -9.62 -3.40 9.66
CA SER A 39 -11.09 -3.46 9.63
C SER A 39 -11.71 -2.19 9.04
N SER A 40 -11.29 -1.01 9.50
CA SER A 40 -11.81 0.27 8.95
C SER A 40 -11.49 0.45 7.47
N MET A 41 -10.31 -0.03 7.05
CA MET A 41 -9.91 -0.03 5.65
C MET A 41 -10.83 -0.93 4.82
N TYR A 42 -11.05 -2.18 5.25
CA TYR A 42 -11.93 -3.10 4.53
C TYR A 42 -13.36 -2.57 4.41
N GLU A 43 -13.91 -2.00 5.49
CA GLU A 43 -15.24 -1.40 5.46
C GLU A 43 -15.34 -0.27 4.42
N ALA A 44 -14.33 0.60 4.36
CA ALA A 44 -14.28 1.68 3.38
C ALA A 44 -14.14 1.15 1.95
N TYR A 45 -13.27 0.16 1.75
CA TYR A 45 -13.02 -0.42 0.43
C TYR A 45 -14.19 -1.23 -0.11
N MET A 46 -14.84 -2.06 0.72
CA MET A 46 -16.09 -2.75 0.36
C MET A 46 -17.19 -1.75 0.01
N LYS A 47 -17.27 -0.62 0.74
CA LYS A 47 -18.25 0.43 0.46
C LYS A 47 -17.99 1.16 -0.85
N SER A 48 -16.73 1.40 -1.22
CA SER A 48 -16.39 2.11 -2.45
C SER A 48 -16.51 1.24 -3.71
N THR A 49 -16.15 -0.04 -3.62
CA THR A 49 -16.12 -0.96 -4.78
C THR A 49 -17.32 -1.89 -4.89
N GLY A 50 -18.02 -2.15 -3.78
CA GLY A 50 -19.08 -3.16 -3.70
C GLY A 50 -18.57 -4.61 -3.64
N LEU A 51 -17.25 -4.82 -3.59
CA LEU A 51 -16.65 -6.14 -3.42
C LEU A 51 -16.90 -6.69 -2.01
N LYS A 52 -16.93 -8.01 -1.88
CA LYS A 52 -17.02 -8.69 -0.58
C LYS A 52 -15.64 -8.92 0.03
N LEU A 53 -15.61 -9.10 1.34
CA LEU A 53 -14.36 -9.30 2.10
C LEU A 53 -13.52 -10.47 1.57
N ASP A 54 -14.14 -11.59 1.20
CA ASP A 54 -13.47 -12.78 0.65
C ASP A 54 -12.86 -12.55 -0.74
N GLU A 55 -13.28 -11.51 -1.45
CA GLU A 55 -12.71 -11.09 -2.73
C GLU A 55 -11.52 -10.13 -2.56
N ILE A 56 -11.34 -9.57 -1.36
CA ILE A 56 -10.33 -8.56 -1.03
C ILE A 56 -9.21 -9.16 -0.19
N GLU A 57 -9.56 -10.00 0.78
CA GLU A 57 -8.61 -10.66 1.66
C GLU A 57 -7.64 -11.54 0.85
N GLY A 58 -6.34 -11.41 1.11
CA GLY A 58 -5.31 -12.09 0.32
C GLY A 58 -4.85 -11.30 -0.91
N ASN A 59 -5.45 -10.17 -1.27
CA ASN A 59 -4.93 -9.32 -2.37
C ASN A 59 -4.01 -8.20 -1.86
N GLU A 60 -3.44 -8.39 -0.68
CA GLU A 60 -2.62 -7.39 0.00
C GLU A 60 -1.22 -7.25 -0.59
N ILE A 61 -0.86 -6.01 -0.95
CA ILE A 61 0.52 -5.64 -1.25
C ILE A 61 1.19 -5.23 0.05
N LYS A 62 2.25 -5.93 0.46
CA LYS A 62 2.97 -5.61 1.70
C LYS A 62 4.17 -4.75 1.40
N ILE A 63 4.30 -3.65 2.11
CA ILE A 63 5.46 -2.75 2.04
C ILE A 63 6.22 -2.80 3.36
N ASP A 64 7.49 -3.15 3.30
CA ASP A 64 8.39 -3.17 4.45
C ASP A 64 9.75 -2.58 4.05
N VAL A 65 10.72 -2.60 4.97
CA VAL A 65 12.12 -2.29 4.71
C VAL A 65 12.98 -3.52 4.85
N ASN A 66 14.00 -3.65 4.00
CA ASN A 66 15.00 -4.70 4.14
C ASN A 66 16.10 -4.33 5.15
N GLU A 67 17.13 -5.18 5.28
CA GLU A 67 18.25 -4.96 6.22
C GLU A 67 19.11 -3.73 5.91
N LYS A 68 19.02 -3.21 4.68
CA LYS A 68 19.69 -1.98 4.23
C LYS A 68 18.82 -0.74 4.35
N ASN A 69 17.62 -0.86 4.92
CA ASN A 69 16.63 0.21 5.05
C ASN A 69 16.05 0.68 3.69
N GLU A 70 16.08 -0.19 2.67
CA GLU A 70 15.45 0.06 1.37
C GLU A 70 13.99 -0.42 1.41
N LEU A 71 13.07 0.33 0.81
CA LEU A 71 11.67 -0.08 0.70
C LEU A 71 11.55 -1.33 -0.18
N ILE A 72 10.74 -2.27 0.27
CA ILE A 72 10.45 -3.50 -0.45
C ILE A 72 8.96 -3.74 -0.52
N GLU A 73 8.50 -4.10 -1.72
CA GLU A 73 7.17 -4.65 -1.95
C GLU A 73 7.23 -6.18 -1.90
N SER A 74 6.30 -6.81 -1.20
CA SER A 74 6.11 -8.25 -1.21
C SER A 74 4.69 -8.61 -1.61
N SER A 75 4.56 -9.34 -2.71
CA SER A 75 3.30 -9.92 -3.19
C SER A 75 3.50 -11.40 -3.46
N HIS A 76 2.75 -12.27 -2.74
CA HIS A 76 2.56 -13.74 -2.85
C HIS A 76 3.74 -14.69 -3.15
N SER A 77 4.70 -14.31 -4.00
CA SER A 77 5.89 -15.06 -4.39
C SER A 77 7.10 -14.20 -4.78
N LYS A 78 6.98 -12.86 -4.81
CA LYS A 78 8.04 -11.96 -5.24
C LYS A 78 8.26 -10.83 -4.25
N THR A 79 9.52 -10.50 -4.02
CA THR A 79 9.95 -9.28 -3.35
C THR A 79 10.63 -8.38 -4.36
N THR A 80 10.23 -7.12 -4.43
CA THR A 80 10.77 -6.10 -5.35
C THR A 80 11.25 -4.91 -4.52
N ILE A 81 12.41 -4.35 -4.84
CA ILE A 81 12.89 -3.11 -4.21
C ILE A 81 12.16 -1.94 -4.88
N ILE A 82 11.69 -0.99 -4.08
CA ILE A 82 11.08 0.25 -4.56
C ILE A 82 12.17 1.32 -4.48
N GLU A 83 12.67 1.78 -5.63
CA GLU A 83 13.73 2.80 -5.69
C GLU A 83 13.15 4.19 -5.47
N ASP A 84 13.89 5.05 -4.75
CA ASP A 84 13.44 6.39 -4.33
C ASP A 84 13.05 7.31 -5.50
N GLU A 85 13.70 7.18 -6.66
CA GLU A 85 13.40 7.96 -7.86
C GLU A 85 12.17 7.45 -8.62
N GLU A 86 11.68 6.25 -8.30
CA GLU A 86 10.61 5.55 -9.00
C GLU A 86 9.32 5.46 -8.19
N TYR A 87 9.19 6.16 -7.05
CA TYR A 87 7.99 6.02 -6.23
C TYR A 87 6.72 6.36 -7.00
N ASP A 88 6.70 7.50 -7.70
CA ASP A 88 5.54 7.94 -8.49
C ASP A 88 5.18 6.89 -9.56
N ASP A 89 6.19 6.32 -10.22
CA ASP A 89 6.02 5.28 -11.25
C ASP A 89 5.54 3.94 -10.65
N TRP A 90 6.05 3.58 -9.47
CA TRP A 90 5.64 2.39 -8.72
C TRP A 90 4.17 2.49 -8.33
N LEU A 91 3.72 3.63 -7.80
CA LEU A 91 2.30 3.83 -7.48
C LEU A 91 1.47 3.94 -8.76
N ALA A 92 2.01 4.55 -9.83
CA ALA A 92 1.36 4.64 -11.14
C ALA A 92 1.11 3.28 -11.79
N ALA A 93 1.95 2.27 -11.51
CA ALA A 93 1.75 0.91 -12.00
C ALA A 93 0.43 0.27 -11.50
N TYR A 94 -0.12 0.79 -10.40
CA TYR A 94 -1.40 0.40 -9.82
C TYR A 94 -2.58 1.29 -10.28
N GLN A 95 -2.39 2.08 -11.35
CA GLN A 95 -3.45 2.83 -12.04
C GLN A 95 -3.97 2.13 -13.31
N LEU A 96 -3.29 1.07 -13.77
CA LEU A 96 -3.59 0.31 -15.00
C LEU A 96 -4.80 -0.61 -14.83
#